data_AF-A0A7W7R2G2-F1
#
_entry.id   AF-A0A7W7R2G2-F1
#
_cell.length_a   1.000
_cell.length_b   1.000
_cell.length_c   1.000
_cell.angle_alpha   90.00
_cell.angle_beta   90.00
_cell.angle_gamma   90.00
#
_symmetry.space_group_name_H-M   'P 1'
#
loop_
_entity.id
_entity.type
_entity.pdbx_description
1 polymer ?
#
loop_
_entity_poly.entity_id
_entity_poly.type
_entity_poly.pdbx_seq_one_letter_code
_entity_poly.pdbx_strand_id
1 'polypeptide(L)' 'MSSPRRQAAAAFAELADALDAADVDLPDAGNGWLITPAGAVLLQLRPLTLPEVGELIDALRRLADDT' A
#
# COMPACT_ATOMS: atom_id res chain seq x y z
N MET A 1 20.00 -11.15 -11.46
CA MET A 1 19.25 -9.88 -11.30
C MET A 1 17.77 -10.22 -11.23
N SER A 2 17.05 -9.77 -10.19
CA SER A 2 15.61 -9.99 -10.08
C SER A 2 14.89 -9.25 -11.20
N SER A 3 13.87 -9.85 -11.81
CA SER A 3 13.05 -9.16 -12.83
C SER A 3 12.40 -7.93 -12.20
N PRO A 4 12.32 -6.77 -12.87
CA PRO A 4 11.60 -5.59 -12.38
C PRO A 4 10.17 -5.91 -11.94
N ARG A 5 9.51 -6.86 -12.62
CA ARG A 5 8.18 -7.36 -12.25
C ARG A 5 8.17 -8.03 -10.87
N ARG A 6 9.23 -8.75 -10.52
CA ARG A 6 9.37 -9.46 -9.25
C ARG A 6 9.73 -8.51 -8.12
N GLN A 7 10.53 -7.48 -8.38
CA GLN A 7 10.81 -6.40 -7.41
C GLN A 7 9.55 -5.57 -7.14
N ALA A 8 8.80 -5.22 -8.18
CA ALA A 8 7.51 -4.54 -8.01
C ALA A 8 6.56 -5.40 -7.17
N ALA A 9 6.38 -6.68 -7.51
CA ALA A 9 5.50 -7.57 -6.75
C ALA A 9 5.90 -7.70 -5.27
N ALA A 10 7.20 -7.72 -4.96
CA ALA A 10 7.69 -7.74 -3.58
C ALA A 10 7.38 -6.44 -2.83
N ALA A 11 7.68 -5.28 -3.43
CA ALA A 11 7.36 -3.98 -2.84
C ALA A 11 5.84 -3.78 -2.62
N PHE A 12 5.02 -4.31 -3.52
CA PHE A 12 3.56 -4.31 -3.35
C PHE A 12 3.10 -5.23 -2.21
N ALA A 13 3.73 -6.38 -2.03
CA ALA A 13 3.43 -7.29 -0.93
C ALA A 13 3.79 -6.63 0.42
N GLU A 14 4.98 -6.04 0.53
CA GLU A 14 5.41 -5.32 1.73
C GLU A 14 4.47 -4.16 2.09
N LEU A 15 4.01 -3.40 1.09
CA LEU A 15 3.00 -2.36 1.30
C LEU A 15 1.66 -2.94 1.77
N ALA A 16 1.19 -4.03 1.16
CA ALA A 16 -0.06 -4.67 1.55
C ALA A 16 0.00 -5.20 2.99
N ASP A 17 1.10 -5.82 3.39
CA ASP A 17 1.32 -6.33 4.75
C ASP A 17 1.34 -5.18 5.78
N ALA A 18 1.96 -4.05 5.45
CA ALA A 18 1.96 -2.87 6.33
C ALA A 18 0.57 -2.27 6.52
N LEU A 19 -0.25 -2.27 5.46
CA LEU A 19 -1.63 -1.78 5.51
C LEU A 19 -2.55 -2.73 6.29
N ASP A 20 -2.40 -4.04 6.11
CA ASP A 20 -3.10 -5.07 6.89
C ASP A 20 -2.75 -4.96 8.39
N ALA A 21 -1.47 -4.74 8.72
CA ALA A 21 -1.02 -4.53 10.10
C ALA A 21 -1.55 -3.24 10.75
N ALA A 22 -2.09 -2.30 9.96
CA ALA A 22 -2.78 -1.11 10.43
C ALA A 22 -4.30 -1.25 10.44
N ASP A 23 -4.84 -2.46 10.21
CA ASP A 23 -6.28 -2.71 10.11
C ASP A 23 -6.95 -1.84 9.03
N VAL A 24 -6.18 -1.49 7.99
CA VAL A 24 -6.68 -0.72 6.84
C VAL A 24 -7.22 -1.68 5.81
N ASP A 25 -8.54 -1.70 5.65
CA ASP A 25 -9.21 -2.47 4.60
C ASP A 25 -8.64 -2.11 3.21
N LEU A 26 -7.94 -3.06 2.61
CA LEU A 26 -7.46 -2.94 1.25
C LEU A 26 -8.63 -3.07 0.27
N PRO A 27 -8.71 -2.21 -0.75
CA PRO A 27 -9.71 -2.38 -1.79
C PRO A 27 -9.41 -3.64 -2.61
N ASP A 28 -10.48 -4.28 -3.09
CA ASP A 28 -10.36 -5.41 -4.02
C ASP A 28 -9.42 -5.08 -5.18
N ALA A 29 -8.60 -6.06 -5.57
CA ALA A 29 -7.60 -5.93 -6.62
C ALA A 29 -8.18 -5.42 -7.96
N GLY A 30 -9.49 -5.54 -8.17
CA GLY A 30 -10.20 -5.04 -9.35
C GLY A 30 -10.65 -3.57 -9.30
N ASN A 31 -10.72 -2.93 -8.14
CA ASN A 31 -11.43 -1.64 -7.98
C ASN A 31 -10.73 -0.56 -7.14
N GLY A 32 -9.50 -0.77 -6.64
CA GLY A 32 -8.78 0.28 -5.90
C GLY A 32 -7.34 0.52 -6.30
N TRP A 33 -6.82 -0.21 -7.27
CA TRP A 33 -5.44 -0.06 -7.74
C TRP A 33 -5.43 0.49 -9.16
N LEU A 34 -4.76 1.63 -9.36
CA LEU A 34 -4.60 2.25 -10.67
C LEU A 34 -3.13 2.49 -10.96
N ILE A 35 -2.63 1.97 -12.08
CA ILE A 35 -1.31 2.32 -12.60
C ILE A 35 -1.49 3.43 -13.64
N THR A 36 -0.91 4.60 -13.38
CA THR A 36 -0.97 5.74 -14.30
C THR A 36 -0.03 5.52 -15.50
N PRO A 37 -0.25 6.22 -16.64
CA PRO A 37 0.66 6.16 -17.79
C PRO A 37 2.10 6.59 -17.48
N ALA A 38 2.29 7.41 -16.44
CA ALA A 38 3.61 7.82 -15.96
C ALA A 38 4.30 6.76 -15.06
N GLY A 39 3.64 5.62 -14.80
CA GLY A 39 4.15 4.55 -13.96
C GLY A 39 3.90 4.73 -12.46
N ALA A 40 3.17 5.77 -12.05
CA ALA A 40 2.75 5.92 -10.66
C ALA A 40 1.63 4.93 -10.32
N VAL A 41 1.68 4.36 -9.13
CA VAL A 41 0.65 3.48 -8.57
C VAL A 41 -0.20 4.31 -7.63
N LEU A 42 -1.52 4.32 -7.87
CA LEU A 42 -2.51 4.94 -7.00
C LEU A 42 -3.31 3.85 -6.30
N LEU A 43 -3.44 4.00 -4.99
CA LEU A 43 -4.32 3.20 -4.15
C LEU A 43 -5.49 4.07 -3.72
N GLN A 44 -6.70 3.68 -4.10
CA GLN A 44 -7.93 4.33 -3.66
C GLN A 44 -8.52 3.54 -2.49
N LEU A 45 -8.36 4.09 -1.29
CA LEU A 45 -8.98 3.56 -0.09
C LEU A 45 -10.46 3.99 -0.01
N ARG A 46 -11.24 3.24 0.77
CA ARG A 46 -12.55 3.73 1.24
C ARG A 46 -12.35 5.02 2.06
N PRO A 47 -13.40 5.84 2.24
CA PRO A 47 -13.33 6.93 3.20
C PRO A 47 -12.88 6.41 4.57
N LEU A 48 -11.81 7.00 5.10
CA LEU A 48 -11.26 6.69 6.41
C LEU A 48 -11.76 7.70 7.45
N THR A 49 -11.94 7.22 8.66
CA THR A 49 -12.14 8.03 9.86
C THR A 49 -10.81 8.62 10.34
N LEU A 50 -10.85 9.64 11.20
CA LEU A 50 -9.62 10.24 11.74
C LEU A 50 -8.72 9.24 12.51
N PRO A 51 -9.25 8.32 13.33
CA PRO A 51 -8.44 7.28 13.95
C PRO A 51 -7.73 6.36 12.94
N GLU A 52 -8.46 5.86 11.94
CA GLU A 52 -7.91 5.00 10.88
C GLU A 52 -6.81 5.72 10.06
N VAL A 53 -6.95 7.04 9.85
CA VAL A 53 -5.88 7.85 9.24
C VAL A 53 -4.62 7.87 10.11
N GLY A 54 -4.78 7.95 11.43
CA GLY A 54 -3.65 7.87 12.37
C GLY A 54 -2.93 6.53 12.29
N GLU A 55 -3.68 5.43 12.30
CA GLU A 55 -3.16 4.05 12.20
C GLU A 55 -2.41 3.84 10.87
N LEU A 56 -2.98 4.33 9.76
CA LEU A 56 -2.33 4.31 8.44
C LEU A 56 -0.99 5.06 8.45
N ILE A 57 -0.95 6.28 9.02
CA ILE A 57 0.28 7.07 9.11
C ILE A 57 1.35 6.32 9.91
N ASP A 58 0.97 5.71 11.03
CA ASP A 58 1.92 4.99 11.89
C ASP A 58 2.41 3.68 11.27
N ALA A 59 1.59 2.98 10.46
CA ALA A 59 2.07 1.86 9.66
C ALA A 59 3.05 2.28 8.56
N LEU A 60 2.74 3.36 7.83
CA LEU A 60 3.64 3.87 6.78
C LEU A 60 4.99 4.34 7.35
N ARG A 61 5.00 4.93 8.55
CA ARG A 61 6.23 5.29 9.26
C ARG A 61 7.06 4.06 9.63
N ARG A 62 6.41 3.05 10.24
CA ARG A 62 7.08 1.78 10.60
C ARG A 62 7.71 1.11 9.36
N LEU A 63 6.97 1.06 8.25
CA LEU A 63 7.48 0.51 7.01
C LEU A 63 8.71 1.27 6.49
N ALA A 64 8.69 2.61 6.56
CA ALA A 64 9.81 3.44 6.11
C ALA A 64 11.06 3.31 6.99
N ASP A 65 10.89 3.01 8.28
CA ASP A 65 12.00 2.81 9.22
C ASP A 65 12.60 1.39 9.11
N ASP A 66 11.83 0.40 8.62
CA ASP A 66 12.25 -1.00 8.46
C ASP A 66 12.94 -1.31 7.10
N THR A 67 12.80 -0.43 6.10
CA THR A 67 13.43 -0.54 4.75
C THR A 67 14.73 0.25 4.60
#